data_AF-A0A938K8A9-F1
#
_entry.id   AF-A0A938K8A9-F1
#
_cell.length_a   1.000
_cell.length_b   1.000
_cell.length_c   1.000
_cell.angle_alpha   90.00
_cell.angle_beta   90.00
_cell.angle_gamma   90.00
#
_symmetry.space_group_name_H-M   'P 1'
#
loop_
_entity.id
_entity.type
_entity.pdbx_description
1 polymer ?
#
loop_
_entity_poly.entity_id
_entity_poly.type
_entity_poly.pdbx_seq_one_letter_code
_entity_poly.pdbx_strand_id
1 'polypeptide(L)' 'SEAYFHAAAENIQIHGGIGFTWEHPAHLYFKRAKSSELMFGDPAYHREQLAQRIGI' A
#
# COMPACT_ATOMS: atom_id res chain seq x y z
N SER A 1 -2.94 -3.70 2.72
CA SER A 1 -3.53 -4.45 1.60
C SER A 1 -2.59 -4.34 0.40
N GLU A 2 -2.15 -5.48 -0.13
CA GLU A 2 -1.19 -5.57 -1.24
C GLU A 2 -1.70 -4.83 -2.49
N ALA A 3 -2.96 -5.05 -2.86
CA ALA A 3 -3.58 -4.41 -4.03
C ALA A 3 -3.62 -2.88 -3.90
N TYR A 4 -3.93 -2.35 -2.71
CA TYR A 4 -3.99 -0.90 -2.52
C TYR A 4 -2.60 -0.25 -2.65
N PHE A 5 -1.58 -0.87 -2.05
CA PHE A 5 -0.20 -0.38 -2.16
C PHE A 5 0.27 -0.37 -3.61
N HIS A 6 0.03 -1.47 -4.35
CA HIS A 6 0.40 -1.59 -5.75
C HIS A 6 -0.29 -0.52 -6.62
N ALA A 7 -1.62 -0.42 -6.55
CA ALA A 7 -2.38 0.56 -7.33
C ALA A 7 -1.97 2.02 -7.00
N ALA A 8 -1.68 2.32 -5.73
CA ALA A 8 -1.22 3.64 -5.33
C ALA A 8 0.20 3.95 -5.85
N ALA A 9 1.08 2.97 -5.93
CA ALA A 9 2.42 3.11 -6.51
C ALA A 9 2.33 3.29 -8.04
N GLU A 10 1.52 2.50 -8.73
CA GLU A 10 1.28 2.66 -10.17
C GLU A 10 0.65 4.00 -10.51
N ASN A 11 -0.28 4.48 -9.69
CA ASN A 11 -0.88 5.81 -9.85
C ASN A 11 0.20 6.91 -9.89
N ILE A 12 1.22 6.82 -9.05
CA ILE A 12 2.36 7.74 -9.10
C ILE A 12 3.13 7.58 -10.42
N GLN A 13 3.44 6.34 -10.83
CA GLN A 13 4.23 6.08 -12.03
C GLN A 13 3.54 6.54 -13.31
N ILE A 14 2.23 6.33 -13.44
CA ILE A 14 1.42 6.76 -14.59
C ILE A 14 1.47 8.28 -14.77
N HIS A 15 1.46 9.04 -13.66
CA HIS A 15 1.52 10.49 -13.70
C HIS A 15 2.96 11.02 -13.80
N GLY A 16 3.97 10.19 -13.58
CA GLY A 16 5.37 10.60 -13.58
C GLY A 16 5.68 11.60 -12.46
N GLY A 17 6.54 12.58 -12.74
CA GLY A 17 7.06 13.51 -11.73
C GLY A 17 5.97 14.28 -10.97
N ILE A 18 4.88 14.70 -11.64
CA ILE A 18 3.76 15.41 -11.00
C ILE A 18 3.06 14.54 -9.94
N GLY A 19 3.13 13.20 -10.08
CA GLY A 19 2.57 12.26 -9.10
C GLY A 19 3.16 12.41 -7.70
N PHE A 20 4.35 13.01 -7.57
CA PHE A 20 5.06 13.28 -6.32
C PHE A 20 4.99 14.73 -5.84
N THR A 21 4.37 15.64 -6.60
CA THR A 21 4.28 17.06 -6.23
C THR A 21 2.97 17.38 -5.51
N TRP A 22 2.81 18.62 -5.05
CA TRP A 22 1.61 19.06 -4.31
C TRP A 22 0.40 19.32 -5.21
N GLU A 23 0.64 19.48 -6.51
CA GLU A 23 -0.34 19.79 -7.54
C GLU A 23 -1.20 18.57 -7.92
N HIS A 24 -0.73 17.34 -7.62
CA HIS A 24 -1.49 16.12 -7.88
C HIS A 24 -1.62 15.23 -6.63
N PRO A 25 -2.81 14.68 -6.33
CA PRO A 25 -3.05 13.94 -5.09
C PRO A 25 -2.50 12.50 -5.08
N ALA A 26 -1.86 12.00 -6.16
CA ALA A 26 -1.40 10.60 -6.26
C ALA A 26 -0.56 10.15 -5.05
N HIS A 27 0.42 10.96 -4.66
CA HIS A 27 1.28 10.69 -3.51
C HIS A 27 0.52 10.58 -2.16
N LEU A 28 -0.67 11.18 -2.03
CA LEU A 28 -1.51 11.03 -0.83
C LEU A 28 -2.03 9.59 -0.68
N TYR A 29 -2.39 8.93 -1.79
CA TYR A 29 -2.87 7.56 -1.77
C TYR A 29 -1.76 6.58 -1.42
N PHE A 30 -0.53 6.81 -1.89
CA PHE A 30 0.62 5.99 -1.51
C PHE A 30 0.93 6.13 -0.02
N LYS A 31 0.97 7.37 0.50
CA LYS A 31 1.12 7.63 1.94
C LYS A 31 0.06 6.90 2.76
N ARG A 32 -1.22 6.97 2.35
CA ARG A 32 -2.32 6.29 3.04
C ARG A 32 -2.17 4.77 2.98
N ALA A 33 -1.85 4.19 1.82
CA ALA A 33 -1.63 2.75 1.69
C ALA A 33 -0.52 2.27 2.63
N LYS A 34 0.59 3.01 2.72
CA LYS A 34 1.67 2.68 3.65
C LYS A 34 1.26 2.83 5.12
N SER A 35 0.56 3.89 5.48
CA SER A 35 0.04 4.06 6.84
C SER A 35 -0.93 2.94 7.23
N SER A 36 -1.76 2.45 6.30
CA SER A 36 -2.65 1.31 6.57
C SER A 36 -1.88 0.03 6.88
N GLU A 37 -0.77 -0.25 6.19
CA GLU A 37 0.07 -1.41 6.53
C GLU A 37 0.67 -1.30 7.94
N LEU A 38 1.10 -0.10 8.33
CA LEU A 38 1.65 0.14 9.67
C LEU A 38 0.59 -0.01 10.77
N MET A 39 -0.65 0.42 10.51
CA MET A 39 -1.73 0.39 11.50
C MET A 39 -2.40 -0.98 11.64
N PHE A 40 -2.53 -1.72 10.53
CA PHE A 40 -3.36 -2.94 10.48
C PHE A 40 -2.58 -4.21 10.15
N GLY A 41 -1.29 -4.07 9.81
CA GLY A 41 -0.46 -5.15 9.33
C GLY A 41 -0.27 -5.10 7.81
N ASP A 42 0.92 -5.54 7.40
CA ASP A 42 1.24 -5.73 5.99
C ASP A 42 0.77 -7.12 5.50
N PRO A 43 0.86 -7.41 4.19
CA PRO A 43 0.47 -8.71 3.66
C PRO A 43 1.22 -9.89 4.30
N ALA A 44 2.49 -9.72 4.71
CA ALA A 44 3.25 -10.79 5.33
C ALA A 44 2.72 -11.10 6.74
N TYR A 45 2.43 -10.08 7.54
CA TYR A 45 1.78 -10.22 8.85
C TYR A 45 0.47 -11.01 8.74
N HIS A 46 -0.38 -10.67 7.77
CA HIS A 46 -1.66 -11.37 7.60
C HIS A 46 -1.50 -12.82 7.10
N ARG A 47 -0.52 -13.08 6.22
CA ARG A 47 -0.19 -14.44 5.78
C ARG A 47 0.33 -15.31 6.93
N GLU A 48 1.17 -14.75 7.79
CA GLU A 48 1.66 -15.41 9.01
C GLU A 48 0.50 -15.74 9.97
N GLN A 49 -0.39 -14.78 10.22
CA GLN A 49 -1.59 -15.01 11.03
C GLN A 49 -2.52 -16.08 10.44
N LEU A 50 -2.62 -16.15 9.11
CA LEU A 50 -3.38 -17.21 8.43
C LEU A 50 -2.71 -18.57 8.59
N ALA A 51 -1.39 -18.66 8.40
CA ALA A 51 -0.62 -19.89 8.54
C ALA A 51 -0.80 -20.50 9.94
N GLN A 52 -0.65 -19.67 10.98
CA GLN A 52 -0.90 -20.06 12.37
C GLN A 52 -2.33 -20.58 12.60
N ARG A 53 -3.34 -20.00 11.96
CA ARG A 53 -4.75 -20.40 12.10
C ARG A 53 -5.09 -21.70 11.38
N ILE A 54 -4.41 -22.02 10.28
CA ILE A 54 -4.62 -23.24 9.51
C ILE A 54 -3.62 -24.35 9.85
N GLY A 55 -2.67 -24.08 10.74
CA GLY A 55 -1.73 -25.05 11.29
C GLY A 55 -0.59 -25.43 10.33
N ILE A 56 -0.16 -24.50 9.47
CA ILE A 56 1.02 -24.65 8.60
C ILE A 56 2.12 -23.66 8.94
#